data_AF-B4VZI4-F1
#
_entry.id   AF-B4VZI4-F1
#
_cell.length_a   1.000
_cell.length_b   1.000
_cell.length_c   1.000
_cell.angle_alpha   90.00
_cell.angle_beta   90.00
_cell.angle_gamma   90.00
#
_symmetry.space_group_name_H-M   'P 1'
#
loop_
_entity.id
_entity.type
_entity.pdbx_description
1 polymer ?
#
loop_
_entity_poly.entity_id
_entity_poly.type
_entity_poly.pdbx_seq_one_letter_code
_entity_poly.pdbx_strand_id
1 'polypeptide(L)' 'MRGEPVDQDELKQRLNLTVTPTGARGLEEIAQELGLKSKSELVDQIGRRRLIVSPNPAVDQDTEE' A
#
# COMPACT_ATOMS: atom_id res chain seq x y z
N MET A 1 -18.58 10.79 -24.22
CA MET A 1 -17.52 9.98 -23.60
C MET A 1 -16.68 10.92 -22.75
N ARG A 2 -16.85 10.91 -21.43
CA ARG A 2 -16.06 11.75 -20.52
C ARG A 2 -14.72 11.07 -20.32
N GLY A 3 -13.64 11.76 -20.67
CA GLY A 3 -12.28 11.34 -20.39
C GLY A 3 -12.07 11.33 -18.88
N GLU A 4 -11.98 10.14 -18.30
CA GLU A 4 -11.27 9.98 -17.04
C GLU A 4 -9.78 10.20 -17.32
N PRO A 5 -9.05 10.94 -16.47
CA PRO A 5 -7.62 11.09 -16.62
C PRO A 5 -7.02 9.68 -16.52
N VAL A 6 -6.35 9.30 -17.59
CA VAL A 6 -5.64 8.04 -17.71
C VAL A 6 -4.46 8.13 -16.75
N ASP A 7 -4.63 7.72 -15.49
CA ASP A 7 -3.55 7.45 -14.53
C ASP A 7 -2.66 6.27 -15.00
N GLN A 8 -2.44 6.12 -16.31
CA GLN A 8 -1.68 5.04 -16.95
C GLN A 8 -0.45 5.60 -17.66
N ASP A 9 0.04 6.79 -17.28
CA ASP A 9 1.15 7.43 -18.00
C ASP A 9 2.47 6.65 -17.92
N GLU A 10 2.68 5.81 -16.88
CA GLU A 10 3.92 5.04 -16.77
C GLU A 10 3.68 3.54 -16.56
N LEU A 11 4.39 2.75 -17.37
CA LEU A 11 4.49 1.31 -17.17
C LEU A 11 5.13 1.03 -15.82
N LYS A 12 4.57 0.06 -15.10
CA LYS A 12 5.11 -0.38 -13.81
C LYS A 12 6.57 -0.78 -13.96
N GLN A 13 7.47 -0.08 -13.26
CA GLN A 13 8.89 -0.42 -13.19
C GLN A 13 9.18 -1.23 -11.93
N ARG A 14 10.26 -2.02 -11.97
CA ARG A 14 10.72 -2.78 -10.80
C ARG A 14 11.51 -1.85 -9.88
N LEU A 15 10.90 -1.47 -8.76
CA LEU A 15 11.53 -0.70 -7.70
C LEU A 15 11.76 -1.58 -6.47
N ASN A 16 12.82 -1.29 -5.72
CA ASN A 16 13.14 -2.01 -4.48
C ASN A 16 12.77 -1.15 -3.26
N LEU A 17 12.14 -1.76 -2.26
CA LEU A 17 11.84 -1.14 -0.98
C LEU A 17 12.44 -2.02 0.14
N THR A 18 13.16 -1.39 1.06
CA THR A 18 13.71 -2.08 2.24
C THR A 18 12.68 -2.06 3.35
N VAL A 19 12.30 -3.24 3.83
CA VAL A 19 11.35 -3.44 4.92
C VAL A 19 11.81 -4.61 5.80
N THR A 20 11.31 -4.68 7.03
CA THR A 20 11.56 -5.86 7.88
C THR A 20 10.83 -7.10 7.35
N PRO A 21 11.29 -8.32 7.68
CA PRO A 21 10.57 -9.53 7.31
C PRO A 21 9.12 -9.56 7.80
N THR A 22 8.87 -9.05 9.02
CA THR A 22 7.52 -8.92 9.58
C THR A 22 6.66 -7.95 8.77
N GLY A 23 7.21 -6.78 8.41
CA GLY A 23 6.51 -5.81 7.56
C GLY A 23 6.18 -6.39 6.18
N ALA A 24 7.10 -7.14 5.57
CA ALA A 24 6.87 -7.79 4.28
C ALA A 24 5.73 -8.82 4.33
N ARG A 25 5.62 -9.59 5.42
CA ARG A 25 4.52 -10.55 5.65
C ARG A 25 3.20 -9.83 5.87
N GLY A 26 3.17 -8.81 6.73
CA GLY A 26 1.96 -8.02 6.98
C GLY A 26 1.42 -7.35 5.71
N LEU A 27 2.30 -6.82 4.84
CA LEU A 27 1.88 -6.27 3.54
C LEU A 27 1.26 -7.33 2.61
N GLU A 28 1.72 -8.57 2.68
CA GLU A 28 1.15 -9.68 1.91
C GLU A 28 -0.24 -10.05 2.44
N GLU A 29 -0.39 -10.16 3.77
CA GLU A 29 -1.65 -10.45 4.44
C GLU A 29 -2.70 -9.37 4.14
N ILE A 30 -2.36 -8.09 4.32
CA ILE A 30 -3.26 -6.97 4.00
C ILE A 30 -3.67 -7.00 2.51
N ALA A 31 -2.74 -7.30 1.61
CA ALA A 31 -3.07 -7.39 0.19
C ALA A 31 -4.08 -8.52 -0.08
N GLN A 32 -3.92 -9.68 0.55
CA GLN A 32 -4.85 -10.80 0.41
C GLN A 32 -6.23 -10.49 0.99
N GLU A 33 -6.30 -9.87 2.17
CA GLU A 33 -7.55 -9.45 2.82
C GLU A 33 -8.34 -8.46 1.95
N LEU A 34 -7.64 -7.57 1.25
CA LEU A 34 -8.24 -6.59 0.33
C LEU A 34 -8.50 -7.17 -1.07
N GLY A 35 -8.22 -8.45 -1.31
CA GLY A 35 -8.41 -9.11 -2.61
C GLY A 35 -7.45 -8.61 -3.70
N LEU A 36 -6.32 -8.01 -3.34
CA LEU A 36 -5.28 -7.56 -4.26
C LEU A 36 -4.37 -8.73 -4.66
N LYS A 37 -3.76 -8.64 -5.84
CA LYS A 37 -2.94 -9.72 -6.42
C LYS A 37 -1.56 -9.82 -5.79
N SER A 38 -1.08 -8.74 -5.14
CA SER A 38 0.24 -8.71 -4.51
C SER A 38 0.44 -7.52 -3.57
N LYS A 39 1.42 -7.62 -2.65
CA LYS A 39 1.95 -6.48 -1.90
C LYS A 39 2.41 -5.30 -2.77
N SER A 40 2.92 -5.56 -3.97
CA SER A 40 3.32 -4.49 -4.91
C SER A 40 2.13 -3.79 -5.56
N GLU A 41 0.93 -4.39 -5.54
CA GLU A 41 -0.30 -3.71 -5.93
C GLU A 41 -0.82 -2.87 -4.77
N LEU A 42 -0.78 -3.38 -3.54
CA LEU A 42 -1.10 -2.62 -2.34
C LEU A 42 -0.27 -1.33 -2.24
N VAL A 43 1.07 -1.43 -2.37
CA VAL A 43 1.96 -0.26 -2.32
C VAL A 43 1.65 0.75 -3.44
N ASP A 44 1.33 0.29 -4.64
CA ASP A 44 1.00 1.16 -5.78
C ASP A 44 -0.33 1.90 -5.54
N GLN A 45 -1.35 1.21 -5.04
CA GLN A 45 -2.65 1.79 -4.70
C GLN A 45 -2.53 2.83 -3.57
N ILE A 46 -1.68 2.58 -2.57
CA ILE A 46 -1.35 3.56 -1.51
C ILE A 46 -0.64 4.78 -2.11
N GLY A 47 0.40 4.56 -2.92
CA GLY A 47 1.16 5.64 -3.57
C GLY A 47 0.31 6.52 -4.47
N ARG A 48 -0.69 5.93 -5.15
CA ARG A 48 -1.69 6.62 -5.98
C ARG A 48 -2.85 7.24 -5.18
N ARG A 49 -2.84 7.12 -3.84
CA ARG A 49 -3.92 7.59 -2.95
C ARG A 49 -5.30 6.97 -3.26
N ARG A 50 -5.32 5.78 -3.84
CA ARG A 50 -6.54 4.99 -4.09
C ARG A 50 -6.90 4.14 -2.86
N LEU A 51 -5.91 3.81 -2.05
CA LEU A 51 -6.08 3.31 -0.69
C LEU A 51 -5.54 4.34 0.30
N ILE A 52 -6.37 4.71 1.27
CA ILE A 52 -6.00 5.65 2.33
C ILE A 52 -5.60 4.84 3.57
N VAL A 53 -4.38 5.07 4.04
CA VAL A 53 -3.89 4.52 5.31
C VAL A 53 -4.22 5.53 6.40
N SER A 54 -5.10 5.14 7.32
CA SER A 54 -5.37 5.92 8.52
C SER A 54 -4.64 5.33 9.73
N PRO A 55 -4.24 6.15 10.71
CA PRO A 55 -3.80 5.64 12.00
C PRO A 55 -4.85 4.70 12.57
N ASN A 56 -4.41 3.56 13.08
CA ASN A 56 -5.30 2.68 13.82
C ASN A 56 -5.51 3.28 15.21
N PRO A 57 -6.74 3.68 15.61
CA PRO A 57 -7.00 4.27 16.92
C PRO A 57 -6.73 3.32 18.09
N ALA A 58 -6.57 2.01 17.83
CA ALA A 58 -6.19 1.04 18.86
C ALA A 58 -4.67 0.98 19.11
N VAL A 59 -3.86 1.73 18.35
CA VAL A 59 -2.42 1.86 18.55
C VAL A 59 -2.17 3.29 19.03
N ASP A 60 -2.68 3.61 20.22
CA ASP A 60 -2.15 4.74 20.97
C ASP A 60 -0.67 4.42 21.24
N GLN A 61 0.20 5.27 20.71
CA GLN A 61 1.63 5.19 20.95
C GLN A 61 1.84 5.56 22.41
N ASP A 62 1.96 4.57 23.29
CA ASP A 62 2.76 4.72 24.49
C ASP A 62 4.21 4.96 24.02
N THR A 63 4.48 6.22 23.69
CA THR A 63 5.84 6.75 23.67
C THR A 63 6.24 6.92 25.12
N GLU A 64 6.69 5.84 25.75
CA GLU A 64 7.47 5.93 26.98
C GLU A 64 8.96 6.04 26.63
N GLU A 65 9.49 7.22 27.02
CA GLU A 65 10.89 7.66 27.28
C GLU A 65 11.96 7.61 26.18
#